data_AF-A0A538JMB6-F1
#
_entry.id   AF-A0A538JMB6-F1
#
_cell.length_a   1.000
_cell.length_b   1.000
_cell.length_c   1.000
_cell.angle_alpha   90.00
_cell.angle_beta   90.00
_cell.angle_gamma   90.00
#
_symmetry.space_group_name_H-M   'P 1'
#
loop_
_entity.id
_entity.type
_entity.pdbx_description
1 polymer ?
#
loop_
_entity_poly.entity_id
_entity_poly.type
_entity_poly.pdbx_seq_one_letter_code
_entity_poly.pdbx_strand_id
1 'polypeptide(L)' 'MFTDTKAFSGFSVDDIPRAKQFYGETLGLKVSDQPAGLALRLGGGAEVFVYPKPNHTPASFTILN' A
#
# COMPACT_ATOMS: atom_id res chain seq x y z
N MET A 1 -4.68 -5.49 25.30
CA MET A 1 -3.84 -4.29 25.10
C MET A 1 -3.73 -3.89 23.62
N PHE A 2 -4.72 -4.16 22.75
CA PHE A 2 -4.70 -3.70 21.35
C PHE A 2 -6.08 -3.25 20.84
N THR A 3 -7.06 -3.12 21.75
CA THR A 3 -8.46 -2.82 21.43
C THR A 3 -8.61 -1.53 20.63
N ASP A 4 -7.77 -0.53 20.93
CA ASP A 4 -7.82 0.80 20.30
C ASP A 4 -6.66 1.05 19.33
N THR A 5 -5.83 0.04 19.04
CA THR A 5 -4.70 0.18 18.12
C THR A 5 -5.18 0.13 16.68
N LYS A 6 -4.72 1.08 15.86
CA LYS A 6 -5.02 1.05 14.41
C LYS A 6 -4.34 -0.15 13.76
N ALA A 7 -5.09 -0.85 12.90
CA ALA A 7 -4.53 -1.91 12.09
C ALA A 7 -3.44 -1.37 11.15
N PHE A 8 -2.41 -2.18 10.93
CA PHE A 8 -1.40 -1.94 9.91
C PHE A 8 -1.74 -2.77 8.69
N SER A 9 -1.88 -2.13 7.53
CA SER A 9 -2.23 -2.77 6.26
C SER A 9 -1.10 -2.57 5.27
N GLY A 10 -0.79 -3.59 4.47
CA GLY A 10 0.18 -3.45 3.40
C GLY A 10 0.18 -4.60 2.41
N PHE A 11 0.69 -4.33 1.22
CA PHE A 11 0.83 -5.31 0.15
C PHE A 11 2.08 -5.03 -0.69
N SER A 12 2.54 -6.07 -1.39
CA SER A 12 3.71 -5.94 -2.26
C SER A 12 3.32 -5.54 -3.68
N VAL A 13 4.24 -4.91 -4.39
CA VAL A 13 4.19 -4.68 -5.85
C VAL A 13 5.53 -5.09 -6.47
N ASP A 14 5.56 -5.32 -7.77
CA ASP A 14 6.77 -5.53 -8.55
C ASP A 14 7.52 -4.22 -8.85
N ASP A 15 6.80 -3.12 -9.07
CA ASP A 15 7.35 -1.84 -9.49
C ASP A 15 6.75 -0.66 -8.69
N ILE A 16 7.59 0.00 -7.88
CA ILE A 16 7.20 1.12 -7.03
C ILE A 16 6.90 2.39 -7.83
N PRO A 17 7.76 2.85 -8.76
CA PRO A 17 7.43 3.97 -9.65
C PRO A 17 6.09 3.81 -10.36
N ARG A 18 5.82 2.63 -10.94
CA ARG A 18 4.55 2.33 -11.61
C ARG A 18 3.36 2.35 -10.65
N ALA A 19 3.52 1.76 -9.47
CA ALA A 19 2.49 1.80 -8.43
C ALA A 19 2.17 3.25 -8.01
N LYS A 20 3.18 4.10 -7.85
CA LYS A 20 3.00 5.52 -7.49
C LYS A 20 2.16 6.27 -8.52
N GLN A 21 2.47 6.11 -9.81
CA GLN A 21 1.70 6.71 -10.89
C GLN A 21 0.27 6.20 -10.90
N PHE A 22 0.08 4.89 -10.78
CA PHE A 22 -1.26 4.30 -10.79
C PHE A 22 -2.12 4.79 -9.61
N TYR A 23 -1.63 4.64 -8.37
CA TYR A 23 -2.41 5.02 -7.20
C TYR A 23 -2.56 6.54 -7.07
N GLY A 24 -1.53 7.32 -7.41
CA GLY A 24 -1.54 8.77 -7.28
C GLY A 24 -2.25 9.50 -8.41
N GLU A 25 -1.96 9.15 -9.66
CA GLU A 25 -2.45 9.87 -10.84
C GLU A 25 -3.72 9.24 -11.41
N THR A 26 -3.75 7.91 -11.57
CA THR A 26 -4.91 7.22 -12.14
C THR A 26 -6.06 7.15 -11.14
N LEU A 27 -5.78 6.80 -9.88
CA LEU A 27 -6.80 6.66 -8.84
C LEU A 27 -6.95 7.90 -7.95
N GLY A 28 -6.06 8.88 -8.05
CA GLY A 28 -6.16 10.14 -7.30
C GLY A 28 -5.92 10.02 -5.79
N LEU A 29 -5.26 8.94 -5.33
CA LEU A 29 -4.95 8.76 -3.92
C LEU A 29 -3.81 9.68 -3.47
N LYS A 30 -3.79 10.01 -2.18
CA LYS A 30 -2.62 10.66 -1.57
C LYS A 30 -1.53 9.62 -1.36
N VAL A 31 -0.41 9.80 -2.05
CA VAL A 31 0.74 8.90 -2.01
C VAL A 31 1.97 9.66 -1.51
N SER A 32 2.71 9.07 -0.57
CA SER A 32 3.99 9.59 -0.10
C SER A 32 5.09 8.53 -0.18
N ASP A 33 6.30 8.95 -0.56
CA ASP A 33 7.47 8.08 -0.55
C ASP A 33 7.88 7.74 0.89
N GLN A 34 8.31 6.50 1.08
CA GLN A 34 8.87 5.97 2.32
C GLN A 34 10.21 5.28 2.01
N PRO A 35 11.14 5.16 2.99
CA PRO A 35 12.44 4.52 2.74
C PRO A 35 12.38 3.11 2.14
N ALA A 36 11.31 2.37 2.43
CA ALA A 36 11.11 0.99 1.97
C ALA A 36 9.94 0.83 0.98
N GLY A 37 9.35 1.91 0.47
CA GLY A 37 8.19 1.82 -0.43
C GLY A 37 7.33 3.09 -0.49
N LEU A 38 6.01 2.92 -0.48
CA LEU A 38 5.03 4.01 -0.51
C LEU A 38 4.03 3.88 0.63
N ALA A 39 3.49 5.00 1.10
CA ALA A 39 2.29 5.04 1.92
C ALA A 39 1.12 5.61 1.11
N LEU A 40 0.02 4.86 1.05
CA LEU A 40 -1.24 5.28 0.46
C LEU A 40 -2.20 5.71 1.56
N ARG A 41 -2.68 6.95 1.49
CA ARG A 41 -3.68 7.46 2.44
C ARG A 41 -5.07 7.41 1.82
N LEU A 42 -5.93 6.58 2.41
CA LEU A 42 -7.30 6.36 1.97
C LEU A 42 -8.24 7.46 2.51
N GLY A 43 -9.39 7.65 1.85
CA GLY A 43 -10.37 8.67 2.25
C GLY A 43 -10.91 8.50 3.68
N GLY A 44 -10.96 7.27 4.19
CA GLY A 44 -11.35 6.96 5.58
C GLY A 44 -10.25 7.20 6.63
N GLY A 45 -9.08 7.70 6.23
CA GLY A 45 -7.96 7.97 7.14
C GLY A 45 -7.06 6.77 7.44
N ALA A 46 -7.36 5.60 6.87
CA ALA A 46 -6.47 4.44 6.89
C ALA A 46 -5.22 4.69 6.03
N GLU A 47 -4.11 4.08 6.43
CA GLU A 47 -2.85 4.10 5.69
C GLU A 47 -2.50 2.68 5.28
N VAL A 48 -2.09 2.52 4.02
CA VAL A 48 -1.68 1.23 3.46
C VAL A 48 -0.25 1.34 2.95
N PHE A 49 0.61 0.44 3.42
CA PHE A 49 2.02 0.41 3.04
C PHE A 49 2.24 -0.49 1.82
N VAL A 50 2.88 0.06 0.78
CA VAL A 50 3.18 -0.64 -0.46
C VAL A 50 4.68 -0.84 -0.57
N TYR A 51 5.15 -2.07 -0.72
CA TYR A 51 6.58 -2.41 -0.72
C TYR A 51 6.99 -3.25 -1.94
N PRO A 52 8.25 -3.14 -2.41
CA PRO A 52 8.70 -3.91 -3.56
C PRO A 52 8.90 -5.39 -3.20
N LYS A 53 8.54 -6.29 -4.13
CA LYS A 53 8.86 -7.72 -4.09
C LYS A 53 9.26 -8.19 -5.49
N PRO A 54 10.54 -8.58 -5.72
CA PRO A 54 11.04 -8.92 -7.06
C PRO A 54 10.27 -10.03 -7.80
N ASN A 55 9.68 -10.96 -7.06
CA ASN A 55 8.84 -12.04 -7.60
C ASN A 55 7.39 -11.85 -7.15
N HIS A 56 6.85 -10.64 -7.31
CA HIS A 56 5.45 -10.38 -7.00
C HIS A 56 4.54 -11.15 -7.97
N THR A 57 3.50 -11.77 -7.44
CA THR A 57 2.44 -12.42 -8.22
C THR A 57 1.11 -11.98 -7.62
N PRO A 58 0.23 -11.34 -8.40
CA PRO A 58 -1.08 -10.92 -7.90
C PRO A 58 -1.88 -12.10 -7.34
N ALA A 59 -2.58 -11.87 -6.24
CA ALA A 59 -3.55 -12.80 -5.65
C ALA A 59 -3.02 -14.22 -5.32
N SER A 60 -1.73 -14.37 -4.97
CA SER A 60 -1.21 -15.66 -4.51
C SER A 60 -1.77 -16.10 -3.14
N PHE A 61 -2.43 -15.20 -2.42
CA PHE A 61 -3.24 -15.44 -1.23
C PHE A 61 -4.22 -14.29 -1.04
N THR A 62 -5.32 -14.53 -0.30
CA THR A 62 -6.33 -13.50 -0.01
C THR A 62 -5.91 -12.70 1.22
N ILE A 63 -5.94 -11.37 1.11
CA ILE A 63 -5.80 -10.46 2.24
C ILE A 63 -7.17 -9.81 2.46
N LEU A 64 -7.72 -9.98 3.66
CA LEU A 64 -8.89 -9.24 4.14
C LEU A 64 -8.39 -8.34 5.28
N ASN A 65 -8.29 -7.04 5.01
CA ASN A 65 -7.82 -6.03 5.96
C ASN A 65 -9.00 -5.26 6.56
#